data_AF-A0A7R9DH31-F1
#
_entry.id   AF-A0A7R9DH31-F1
#
_cell.length_a   1.000
_cell.length_b   1.000
_cell.length_c   1.000
_cell.angle_alpha   90.00
_cell.angle_beta   90.00
_cell.angle_gamma   90.00
#
_symmetry.space_group_name_H-M   'P 1'
#
loop_
_entity.id
_entity.type
_entity.pdbx_description
1 polymer ?
#
loop_
_entity_poly.entity_id
_entity_poly.type
_entity_poly.pdbx_seq_one_letter_code
_entity_poly.pdbx_strand_id
1 'polypeptide(L)'
;MQLYILSPLPLILMKKRPKQGVALIIFLILVGIIIDFVIAYVYKFQPSLLGNAAAQNYQQSHIYLPTHARFVPWLMGLILGYIIHQTRERPLKLSKLAIVSGWVAAIFVSVGSQNSPYHLQQLDYVYNRLQCSFFFALFRAGWTLGIAWVIFACVSGYGGSYEVQSNVDKLAKRDCD
;
A
#
# COMPACT_ATOMS: atom_id res chain seq x y z
N MET A 1 14.50 6.71 -9.23
CA MET A 1 15.92 6.49 -8.92
C MET A 1 16.38 7.23 -7.65
N GLN A 2 15.93 8.45 -7.38
CA GLN A 2 16.34 9.23 -6.19
C GLN A 2 16.01 8.57 -4.83
N LEU A 3 14.86 7.88 -4.71
CA LEU A 3 14.47 7.21 -3.45
C LEU A 3 15.33 5.99 -3.11
N TYR A 4 15.94 5.34 -4.10
CA TYR A 4 16.77 4.15 -3.86
C TYR A 4 18.04 4.50 -3.07
N ILE A 5 18.64 5.65 -3.37
CA ILE A 5 19.82 6.18 -2.67
C ILE A 5 19.48 6.51 -1.21
N LEU A 6 18.25 6.93 -0.93
CA LEU A 6 17.78 7.26 0.42
C LEU A 6 17.41 6.03 1.26
N SER A 7 17.27 4.84 0.65
CA SER A 7 16.83 3.61 1.35
C SER A 7 17.69 3.15 2.55
N PRO A 8 19.03 3.33 2.59
CA PRO A 8 19.82 2.88 3.72
C PRO A 8 19.48 3.65 5.01
N LEU A 9 19.05 4.91 4.88
CA LEU A 9 18.90 5.83 6.01
C LEU A 9 17.70 5.45 6.92
N PRO A 10 16.47 5.21 6.40
CA PRO A 10 15.37 4.68 7.19
C PRO A 10 15.67 3.30 7.78
N LEU A 11 16.35 2.42 7.02
CA LEU A 11 16.66 1.06 7.47
C LEU A 11 17.64 1.04 8.64
N ILE A 12 18.68 1.88 8.61
CA ILE A 12 19.62 2.02 9.73
C ILE A 12 18.91 2.56 10.97
N LEU A 13 18.00 3.53 10.80
CA LEU A 13 17.21 4.08 11.91
C LEU A 13 16.29 3.02 12.53
N MET A 14 15.59 2.23 11.71
CA MET A 14 14.74 1.13 12.17
C MET A 14 15.56 0.05 12.89
N LYS A 15 16.76 -0.27 12.41
CA LYS A 15 17.64 -1.25 13.06
C LYS A 15 18.11 -0.79 14.46
N LYS A 16 18.44 0.49 14.63
CA LYS A 16 18.91 1.04 15.92
C LYS A 16 17.77 1.35 16.90
N ARG A 17 16.64 1.87 16.39
CA ARG A 17 15.50 2.36 17.18
C ARG A 17 14.19 1.96 16.47
N PRO A 18 13.75 0.70 16.55
CA PRO A 18 12.67 0.18 15.70
C PRO A 18 11.34 0.90 15.91
N LYS A 19 10.94 1.17 17.16
CA LYS A 19 9.70 1.89 17.47
C LYS A 19 9.68 3.31 16.90
N GLN A 20 10.79 4.04 17.04
CA GLN A 20 10.92 5.42 16.54
C GLN A 20 11.01 5.46 15.02
N GLY A 21 11.73 4.52 14.40
CA GLY A 21 11.83 4.39 12.95
C GLY A 21 10.48 4.08 12.30
N VAL A 22 9.74 3.10 12.83
CA VAL A 22 8.38 2.78 12.34
C VAL A 22 7.46 3.99 12.51
N ALA A 23 7.47 4.65 13.68
CA ALA A 23 6.63 5.83 13.92
C ALA A 23 6.94 6.98 12.95
N LEU A 24 8.23 7.24 12.67
CA LEU A 24 8.64 8.24 11.70
C LEU A 24 8.16 7.90 10.29
N ILE A 25 8.26 6.64 9.86
CA ILE A 25 7.81 6.25 8.52
C ILE A 25 6.29 6.37 8.39
N ILE A 26 5.53 5.95 9.41
CA ILE A 26 4.08 6.13 9.44
C ILE A 26 3.72 7.61 9.35
N PHE A 27 4.41 8.47 10.10
CA PHE A 27 4.22 9.91 10.02
C PHE A 27 4.48 10.45 8.61
N LEU A 28 5.57 10.04 7.96
CA LEU A 28 5.88 10.45 6.59
C LEU A 28 4.85 9.96 5.57
N ILE A 29 4.32 8.74 5.73
CA ILE A 29 3.21 8.21 4.91
C ILE A 29 1.98 9.11 5.04
N LEU A 30 1.59 9.47 6.26
CA LEU A 30 0.43 10.35 6.51
C LEU A 30 0.63 11.74 5.88
N VAL A 31 1.83 12.31 6.04
CA VAL A 31 2.19 13.58 5.39
C VAL A 31 2.08 13.46 3.87
N GLY A 32 2.54 12.35 3.28
CA GLY A 32 2.42 12.13 1.84
C GLY A 32 0.99 12.04 1.35
N ILE A 33 0.12 11.32 2.07
CA ILE A 33 -1.32 11.25 1.76
C ILE A 33 -1.97 12.64 1.83
N ILE A 34 -1.60 13.46 2.83
CA ILE A 34 -2.10 14.83 2.96
C ILE A 34 -1.61 15.70 1.80
N ILE A 35 -0.34 15.58 1.39
CA ILE A 35 0.20 16.32 0.25
C ILE A 35 -0.56 15.94 -1.03
N ASP A 36 -0.78 14.66 -1.30
CA ASP A 36 -1.54 14.19 -2.45
C ASP A 36 -2.97 14.74 -2.43
N PHE A 37 -3.61 14.77 -1.25
CA PHE A 37 -4.95 15.36 -1.07
C PHE A 37 -4.96 16.87 -1.36
N VAL A 38 -4.00 17.63 -0.82
CA VAL A 38 -3.92 19.09 -0.99
C VAL A 38 -3.66 19.45 -2.45
N ILE A 39 -2.75 18.74 -3.12
CA ILE A 39 -2.48 18.91 -4.55
C ILE A 39 -3.76 18.66 -5.35
N ALA A 40 -4.44 17.53 -5.10
CA ALA A 40 -5.71 17.22 -5.77
C ALA A 40 -6.79 18.28 -5.55
N TYR A 41 -6.86 18.83 -4.33
CA TYR A 41 -7.85 19.83 -3.95
C TYR A 41 -7.58 21.21 -4.57
N VAL A 42 -6.32 21.65 -4.61
CA VAL A 42 -5.93 22.97 -5.14
C VAL A 42 -6.04 23.00 -6.66
N TYR A 43 -5.52 21.98 -7.33
CA TYR A 43 -5.49 21.92 -8.80
C TYR A 43 -6.78 21.38 -9.43
N LYS A 44 -7.78 21.04 -8.61
CA LYS A 44 -9.10 20.55 -9.04
C LYS A 44 -9.00 19.36 -10.00
N PHE A 45 -8.15 18.39 -9.69
CA PHE A 45 -7.99 17.23 -10.57
C PHE A 45 -9.26 16.39 -10.58
N GLN A 46 -9.67 15.98 -11.78
CA GLN A 46 -10.75 15.01 -11.99
C GLN A 46 -10.14 13.72 -12.54
N PRO A 47 -10.37 12.57 -11.89
CA PRO A 47 -9.91 11.30 -12.42
C PRO A 47 -10.71 11.02 -13.70
N SER A 48 -10.10 11.24 -14.85
CA SER A 48 -10.72 11.06 -16.16
C SER A 48 -9.78 10.25 -17.05
N LEU A 49 -10.23 9.11 -17.56
CA LEU A 49 -9.54 8.33 -18.60
C LEU A 49 -9.84 8.85 -20.02
N LEU A 50 -10.97 9.54 -20.18
CA LEU A 50 -11.52 10.00 -21.47
C LEU A 50 -11.36 11.52 -21.69
N GLY A 51 -10.63 12.19 -20.81
CA GLY A 51 -10.45 13.64 -20.79
C GLY A 51 -9.41 14.14 -21.78
N ASN A 52 -9.52 15.44 -22.10
CA ASN A 52 -8.65 16.15 -23.03
C ASN A 52 -7.16 15.88 -22.74
N ALA A 53 -6.37 15.50 -23.75
CA ALA A 53 -4.97 15.08 -23.57
C ALA A 53 -4.10 16.11 -22.84
N ALA A 54 -4.41 17.40 -22.98
CA ALA A 54 -3.76 18.49 -22.24
C ALA A 54 -4.01 18.43 -20.73
N ALA A 55 -5.25 18.11 -20.30
CA ALA A 55 -5.60 17.96 -18.89
C ALA A 55 -4.94 16.72 -18.28
N GLN A 56 -4.84 15.63 -19.03
CA GLN A 56 -4.08 14.45 -18.60
C GLN A 56 -2.59 14.72 -18.49
N ASN A 57 -1.98 15.42 -19.45
CA ASN A 57 -0.57 15.82 -19.39
C ASN A 57 -0.28 16.75 -18.20
N TYR A 58 -1.20 17.66 -17.87
CA TYR A 58 -1.09 18.54 -16.71
C TYR A 58 -1.20 17.78 -15.37
N GLN A 59 -2.11 16.81 -15.28
CA GLN A 59 -2.23 15.91 -14.13
C GLN A 59 -1.00 15.01 -13.98
N GLN A 60 -0.48 14.51 -15.10
CA GLN A 60 0.70 13.65 -15.14
C GLN A 60 1.94 14.38 -14.63
N SER A 61 2.14 15.64 -15.03
CA SER A 61 3.30 16.44 -14.61
C SER A 61 3.28 16.84 -13.13
N HIS A 62 2.09 17.00 -12.53
CA HIS A 62 1.96 17.50 -11.15
C HIS A 62 1.65 16.42 -10.10
N ILE A 63 1.08 15.27 -10.47
CA ILE A 63 0.78 14.17 -9.52
C ILE A 63 1.58 12.91 -9.84
N TYR A 64 1.94 12.69 -11.10
CA TYR A 64 2.49 11.40 -11.53
C TYR A 64 4.00 11.43 -11.69
N LEU A 65 4.57 12.50 -12.22
CA LEU A 65 6.01 12.69 -12.42
C LEU A 65 6.82 13.08 -11.16
N PRO A 66 6.28 13.80 -10.15
CA PRO A 66 7.10 14.21 -9.03
C PRO A 66 7.45 13.03 -8.11
N THR A 67 8.72 12.91 -7.75
CA THR A 67 9.23 11.88 -6.83
C THR A 67 8.48 11.91 -5.47
N HIS A 68 8.07 13.09 -5.02
CA HIS A 68 7.32 13.29 -3.78
C HIS A 68 5.84 12.85 -3.84
N ALA A 69 5.32 12.50 -5.01
CA ALA A 69 3.98 11.89 -5.11
C ALA A 69 4.05 10.35 -5.11
N ARG A 70 5.26 9.77 -5.16
CA ARG A 70 5.51 8.32 -5.22
C ARG A 70 6.27 7.75 -4.02
N PHE A 71 6.61 8.57 -3.03
CA PHE A 71 7.36 8.08 -1.86
C PHE A 71 6.50 7.29 -0.89
N VAL A 72 5.17 7.48 -0.87
CA VAL A 72 4.26 6.76 0.03
C VAL A 72 4.32 5.24 -0.21
N PRO A 73 4.14 4.71 -1.45
CA PRO A 73 4.30 3.28 -1.68
C PRO A 73 5.70 2.75 -1.35
N TRP A 74 6.73 3.56 -1.55
CA TRP A 74 8.10 3.20 -1.23
C TRP A 74 8.32 3.04 0.29
N LEU A 75 7.81 3.96 1.10
CA LEU A 75 7.84 3.88 2.55
C LEU A 75 7.06 2.67 3.09
N MET A 76 5.88 2.38 2.51
CA MET A 76 5.08 1.21 2.84
C MET A 76 5.85 -0.09 2.60
N GLY A 77 6.57 -0.16 1.47
CA GLY A 77 7.46 -1.28 1.16
C GLY A 77 8.62 -1.45 2.15
N LEU A 78 9.19 -0.35 2.66
CA LEU A 78 10.24 -0.41 3.69
C LEU A 78 9.71 -0.99 5.02
N ILE A 79 8.53 -0.55 5.46
CA ILE A 79 7.89 -1.13 6.66
C ILE A 79 7.65 -2.63 6.45
N LEU A 80 7.09 -3.01 5.30
CA LEU A 80 6.83 -4.40 4.96
C LEU A 80 8.12 -5.24 4.98
N GLY A 81 9.19 -4.76 4.34
CA GLY A 81 10.48 -5.45 4.32
C GLY A 81 11.05 -5.64 5.73
N TYR A 82 10.91 -4.63 6.59
CA TYR A 82 11.31 -4.73 8.00
C TYR A 82 10.46 -5.76 8.76
N ILE A 83 9.14 -5.79 8.56
CA ILE A 83 8.25 -6.79 9.17
C ILE A 83 8.62 -8.20 8.72
N ILE A 84 8.87 -8.41 7.42
CA ILE A 84 9.29 -9.71 6.87
C ILE A 84 10.62 -10.16 7.49
N HIS A 85 11.61 -9.26 7.58
CA HIS A 85 12.89 -9.55 8.21
C HIS A 85 12.71 -10.00 9.67
N GLN A 86 11.89 -9.27 10.44
CA GLN A 86 11.62 -9.62 11.83
C GLN A 86 10.85 -10.94 11.96
N THR A 87 9.92 -11.22 11.05
CA THR A 87 9.12 -12.45 11.03
C THR A 87 9.97 -13.67 10.66
N ARG A 88 11.05 -13.48 9.91
CA ARG A 88 12.02 -14.55 9.61
C ARG A 88 12.83 -14.97 10.83
N GLU A 89 13.20 -14.02 11.69
CA GLU A 89 13.91 -14.31 12.94
C GLU A 89 12.97 -14.81 14.04
N ARG A 90 11.71 -14.34 14.03
CA ARG A 90 10.68 -14.69 15.01
C ARG A 90 9.36 -14.96 14.27
N PRO A 91 9.03 -16.23 13.97
CA PRO A 91 7.85 -16.56 13.19
C PRO A 91 6.58 -16.09 13.91
N LEU A 92 5.83 -15.21 13.26
CA LEU A 92 4.54 -14.72 13.75
C LEU A 92 3.49 -15.78 13.45
N LYS A 93 2.97 -16.43 14.49
CA LYS A 93 1.84 -17.35 14.36
C LYS A 93 0.53 -16.58 14.31
N LEU A 94 -0.01 -16.38 13.10
CA LEU A 94 -1.32 -15.76 12.94
C LEU A 94 -2.45 -16.77 13.15
N SER A 95 -3.56 -16.30 13.72
CA SER A 95 -4.77 -17.11 13.84
C SER A 95 -5.45 -17.26 12.47
N LYS A 96 -6.24 -18.31 12.29
CA LYS A 96 -7.00 -18.55 11.04
C LYS A 96 -7.87 -17.34 10.68
N LEU A 97 -8.53 -16.76 11.69
CA LEU A 97 -9.39 -15.60 11.50
C LEU A 97 -8.59 -14.40 10.99
N ALA A 98 -7.37 -14.18 11.50
CA ALA A 98 -6.50 -13.08 11.05
C ALA A 98 -6.01 -13.26 9.60
N ILE A 99 -5.70 -14.49 9.20
CA ILE A 99 -5.26 -14.79 7.83
C ILE A 99 -6.43 -14.57 6.85
N VAL A 100 -7.60 -15.13 7.15
CA VAL A 100 -8.79 -14.99 6.29
C VAL A 100 -9.25 -13.53 6.22
N SER A 101 -9.32 -12.84 7.36
CA SER A 101 -9.72 -11.43 7.38
C SER A 101 -8.74 -10.55 6.60
N GLY A 102 -7.44 -10.82 6.71
CA GLY A 102 -6.43 -10.11 5.93
C GLY A 102 -6.56 -10.34 4.43
N TRP A 103 -6.85 -11.58 3.98
CA TRP A 103 -7.11 -11.88 2.57
C TRP A 103 -8.37 -11.16 2.05
N VAL A 104 -9.48 -11.23 2.80
CA VAL A 104 -10.72 -10.53 2.45
C VAL A 104 -10.49 -9.02 2.38
N ALA A 105 -9.80 -8.45 3.37
CA ALA A 105 -9.46 -7.05 3.40
C ALA A 105 -8.56 -6.65 2.23
N ALA A 106 -7.53 -7.45 1.92
CA ALA A 106 -6.62 -7.17 0.80
C ALA A 106 -7.36 -7.17 -0.54
N ILE A 107 -8.25 -8.13 -0.78
CA ILE A 107 -9.08 -8.18 -1.99
C ILE A 107 -10.00 -6.97 -2.04
N PHE A 108 -10.74 -6.69 -0.95
CA PHE A 108 -11.69 -5.59 -0.90
C PHE A 108 -11.01 -4.23 -1.12
N VAL A 109 -9.88 -3.98 -0.46
CA VAL A 109 -9.12 -2.74 -0.61
C VAL A 109 -8.51 -2.62 -2.00
N SER A 110 -7.98 -3.71 -2.56
CA SER A 110 -7.36 -3.70 -3.90
C SER A 110 -8.40 -3.44 -4.99
N VAL A 111 -9.50 -4.19 -4.96
CA VAL A 111 -10.61 -4.05 -5.92
C VAL A 111 -11.30 -2.70 -5.73
N GLY A 112 -11.57 -2.30 -4.49
CA GLY A 112 -12.17 -1.01 -4.17
C GLY A 112 -11.33 0.15 -4.65
N SER A 113 -10.01 0.11 -4.45
CA SER A 113 -9.10 1.14 -4.96
C SER A 113 -9.21 1.26 -6.49
N GLN A 114 -9.13 0.14 -7.22
CA GLN A 114 -9.18 0.13 -8.69
C GLN A 114 -10.53 0.54 -9.27
N ASN A 115 -11.63 0.21 -8.61
CA ASN A 115 -12.99 0.52 -9.08
C ASN A 115 -13.54 1.84 -8.54
N SER A 116 -12.88 2.44 -7.53
CA SER A 116 -13.30 3.73 -6.96
C SER A 116 -13.42 4.90 -7.95
N PRO A 117 -12.67 5.00 -9.07
CA PRO A 117 -12.85 6.12 -9.99
C PRO A 117 -14.01 5.90 -10.98
N TYR A 118 -14.64 4.72 -11.03
CA TYR A 118 -15.67 4.40 -12.02
C TYR A 118 -16.79 5.44 -12.06
N HIS A 119 -17.37 5.76 -10.90
CA HIS A 119 -18.41 6.80 -10.78
C HIS A 119 -17.88 8.22 -11.06
N LEU A 120 -16.61 8.49 -10.74
CA LEU A 120 -15.97 9.79 -10.93
C LEU A 120 -15.66 10.09 -12.41
N GLN A 121 -15.67 9.05 -13.24
CA GLN A 121 -15.35 9.08 -14.67
C GLN A 121 -16.58 9.15 -15.57
N GLN A 122 -17.80 9.07 -15.01
CA GLN A 122 -19.02 9.12 -15.82
C GLN A 122 -19.23 10.53 -16.40
N LEU A 123 -19.80 10.61 -17.61
CA LEU A 123 -20.00 11.88 -18.33
C LEU A 123 -21.03 12.80 -17.65
N ASP A 124 -21.98 12.21 -16.93
CA ASP A 124 -23.02 12.86 -16.14
C ASP A 124 -22.57 13.19 -14.70
N TYR A 125 -21.32 12.85 -14.33
CA TYR A 125 -20.82 13.13 -13.00
C TYR A 125 -20.60 14.62 -12.76
N VAL A 126 -21.31 15.16 -11.76
CA VAL A 126 -21.10 16.52 -11.28
C VAL A 126 -19.84 16.56 -10.42
N TYR A 127 -18.82 17.28 -10.88
CA TYR A 127 -17.53 17.36 -10.22
C TYR A 127 -17.63 17.73 -8.74
N ASN A 128 -17.30 16.78 -7.86
CA ASN A 128 -17.12 17.03 -6.44
C ASN A 128 -15.62 17.03 -6.09
N ARG A 129 -15.12 18.21 -5.70
CA ARG A 129 -13.70 18.41 -5.38
C ARG A 129 -13.22 17.51 -4.24
N LEU A 130 -14.02 17.37 -3.17
CA LEU A 130 -13.65 16.56 -2.01
C LEU A 130 -13.51 15.09 -2.40
N GLN A 131 -14.49 14.57 -3.13
CA GLN A 131 -14.53 13.17 -3.54
C GLN A 131 -13.33 12.81 -4.44
N CYS A 132 -13.01 13.67 -5.41
CA CYS A 132 -11.85 13.47 -6.28
C CYS A 132 -10.53 13.55 -5.50
N SER A 133 -10.42 14.48 -4.55
CA SER A 133 -9.19 14.65 -3.74
C SER A 133 -8.92 13.45 -2.83
N PHE A 134 -9.97 12.91 -2.18
CA PHE A 134 -9.85 11.68 -1.40
C PHE A 134 -9.46 10.49 -2.26
N PHE A 135 -10.01 10.37 -3.47
CA PHE A 135 -9.65 9.32 -4.40
C PHE A 135 -8.14 9.35 -4.70
N PHE A 136 -7.60 10.50 -5.13
CA PHE A 136 -6.18 10.60 -5.48
C PHE A 136 -5.24 10.31 -4.30
N ALA A 137 -5.60 10.73 -3.10
CA ALA A 137 -4.81 10.50 -1.88
C ALA A 137 -4.82 9.03 -1.42
N LEU A 138 -5.98 8.36 -1.50
CA LEU A 138 -6.16 7.03 -0.92
C LEU A 138 -5.94 5.90 -1.91
N PHE A 139 -6.19 6.11 -3.20
CA PHE A 139 -6.09 5.07 -4.23
C PHE A 139 -4.73 4.35 -4.21
N ARG A 140 -3.64 5.13 -4.22
CA ARG A 140 -2.27 4.61 -4.22
C ARG A 140 -1.95 3.88 -2.92
N ALA A 141 -2.36 4.44 -1.78
CA ALA A 141 -2.11 3.87 -0.46
C ALA A 141 -2.87 2.55 -0.27
N GLY A 142 -4.15 2.52 -0.64
CA GLY A 142 -5.00 1.34 -0.57
C GLY A 142 -4.49 0.20 -1.46
N TRP A 143 -4.21 0.48 -2.73
CA TRP A 143 -3.62 -0.51 -3.64
C TRP A 143 -2.29 -1.08 -3.10
N THR A 144 -1.43 -0.21 -2.56
CA THR A 144 -0.15 -0.64 -1.98
C THR A 144 -0.34 -1.52 -0.75
N LEU A 145 -1.32 -1.21 0.12
CA LEU A 145 -1.66 -2.03 1.29
C LEU A 145 -2.11 -3.44 0.90
N GLY A 146 -2.96 -3.54 -0.12
CA GLY A 146 -3.42 -4.82 -0.64
C GLY A 146 -2.26 -5.68 -1.13
N ILE A 147 -1.38 -5.11 -1.96
CA ILE A 147 -0.16 -5.80 -2.41
C ILE A 147 0.75 -6.18 -1.23
N ALA A 148 0.92 -5.27 -0.26
CA ALA A 148 1.78 -5.53 0.89
C ALA A 148 1.31 -6.74 1.70
N TRP A 149 0.00 -6.90 1.90
CA TRP A 149 -0.57 -8.08 2.52
C TRP A 149 -0.30 -9.36 1.71
N VAL A 150 -0.52 -9.32 0.38
CA VAL A 150 -0.27 -10.47 -0.49
C VAL A 150 1.19 -10.94 -0.39
N ILE A 151 2.14 -10.00 -0.48
CA ILE A 151 3.56 -10.31 -0.35
C ILE A 151 3.87 -10.91 1.04
N PHE A 152 3.37 -10.28 2.11
CA PHE A 152 3.57 -10.77 3.47
C PHE A 152 3.03 -12.20 3.65
N ALA A 153 1.82 -12.46 3.16
CA ALA A 153 1.17 -13.76 3.24
C ALA A 153 1.97 -14.82 2.48
N CYS A 154 2.40 -14.53 1.25
CA CYS A 154 3.20 -15.47 0.46
C CYS A 154 4.55 -15.79 1.11
N VAL A 155 5.26 -14.77 1.61
CA VAL A 155 6.59 -14.96 2.22
C VAL A 155 6.51 -15.67 3.58
N SER A 156 5.45 -15.44 4.34
CA SER A 156 5.26 -16.02 5.68
C SER A 156 4.65 -17.43 5.67
N GLY A 157 4.42 -18.02 4.49
CA GLY A 157 3.77 -19.33 4.35
C GLY A 157 2.25 -19.32 4.48
N TYR A 158 1.61 -18.15 4.42
CA TYR A 158 0.15 -17.97 4.43
C TYR A 158 -0.45 -17.74 3.03
N GLY A 159 0.31 -18.07 1.98
CA GLY A 159 -0.06 -17.89 0.57
C GLY A 159 -1.02 -18.94 0.01
N GLY A 160 -1.05 -20.14 0.61
CA GLY A 160 -1.92 -21.24 0.19
C GLY A 160 -3.25 -21.28 0.94
N SER A 161 -4.15 -22.18 0.55
CA SER A 161 -5.34 -22.45 1.36
C SER A 161 -4.91 -22.90 2.76
N TYR A 162 -5.61 -22.43 3.79
CA TYR A 162 -5.27 -22.73 5.19
C TYR A 162 -5.20 -24.24 5.45
N GLU A 163 -5.97 -25.01 4.70
CA GLU A 163 -6.08 -26.46 4.82
C GLU A 163 -4.81 -27.14 4.32
N VAL A 164 -4.26 -26.66 3.21
CA VAL A 164 -2.95 -27.08 2.70
C VAL A 164 -1.86 -26.71 3.71
N GLN A 165 -1.87 -25.49 4.26
CA GLN A 165 -0.86 -25.07 5.24
C GLN A 165 -0.94 -25.87 6.55
N SER A 166 -2.16 -26.11 7.07
CA SER A 166 -2.37 -26.93 8.27
C SER A 166 -1.89 -28.36 8.09
N ASN A 167 -1.96 -28.91 6.87
CA ASN A 167 -1.50 -30.26 6.58
C ASN A 167 0.02 -30.30 6.47
N VAL A 168 0.65 -29.29 5.85
CA VAL A 168 2.11 -29.12 5.83
C VAL A 168 2.67 -28.99 7.25
N ASP A 169 2.07 -28.16 8.11
CA ASP A 169 2.51 -27.99 9.50
C ASP A 169 2.37 -29.28 10.33
N LYS A 170 1.36 -30.10 10.03
CA LYS A 170 1.16 -31.42 10.68
C LYS A 170 2.18 -32.45 10.20
N LEU A 171 2.52 -32.45 8.91
CA LEU A 171 3.54 -33.34 8.34
C LEU A 171 4.94 -32.98 8.88
N ALA A 172 5.29 -31.69 8.89
CA ALA A 172 6.58 -31.22 9.41
C ALA A 172 6.82 -31.58 10.90
N LYS A 173 5.75 -31.66 11.71
CA LYS A 173 5.84 -32.15 13.09
C LYS A 173 6.02 -33.66 13.18
N ARG A 174 5.42 -34.41 12.26
CA ARG A 174 5.45 -35.88 12.25
C ARG A 174 6.82 -36.43 11.82
N ASP A 175 7.59 -35.67 11.05
CA ASP A 175 8.96 -36.02 10.63
C ASP A 175 10.03 -35.69 11.70
N CYS A 176 9.66 -34.99 12.78
CA CYS A 176 10.57 -34.65 13.89
C CYS A 176 10.42 -35.58 15.12
N ASP A 177 9.42 -36.47 15.11
CA ASP A 177 9.17 -37.49 16.13
C ASP A 177 9.66 -38.86 15.62
#